data_AF-A0A210QFK1-F1
#
_entry.id   AF-A0A210QFK1-F1
#
_cell.length_a   1.000
_cell.length_b   1.000
_cell.length_c   1.000
_cell.angle_alpha   90.00
_cell.angle_beta   90.00
_cell.angle_gamma   90.00
#
_symmetry.space_group_name_H-M   'P 1'
#
loop_
_entity.id
_entity.type
_entity.pdbx_description
1 polymer ?
#
loop_
_entity_poly.entity_id
_entity_poly.type
_entity_poly.pdbx_seq_one_letter_code
_entity_poly.pdbx_strand_id
1 'polypeptide(L)' 'MEIRLDNKKALVTGAGRGIVRDLVECGAEVYALSITKANLDDMKLEFPPIHTVQADLSDWEAT' A
#
# COMPACT_ATOMS: atom_id res chain seq x y z
N MET A 1 8.17 14.92 16.46
CA MET A 1 8.73 15.27 15.14
C MET A 1 7.61 15.08 14.13
N GLU A 2 7.27 16.10 13.35
CA GLU A 2 6.24 15.98 12.32
C GLU A 2 6.89 15.46 11.04
N ILE A 3 6.51 14.24 10.62
CA ILE A 3 7.02 13.63 9.40
C ILE A 3 6.02 13.92 8.28
N ARG A 4 6.53 14.46 7.17
CA ARG A 4 5.75 14.78 5.97
C ARG A 4 6.39 14.09 4.77
N LEU A 5 5.56 13.38 4.01
CA LEU A 5 5.92 12.62 2.82
C LEU A 5 5.14 13.11 1.59
N ASP A 6 4.63 14.35 1.63
CA ASP A 6 3.94 14.96 0.51
C ASP A 6 4.76 14.88 -0.78
N ASN A 7 4.09 14.56 -1.89
CA ASN A 7 4.70 14.34 -3.21
C ASN A 7 5.74 13.20 -3.27
N LYS A 8 5.82 12.35 -2.25
CA LYS A 8 6.59 11.11 -2.28
C LYS A 8 5.67 9.95 -2.61
N LYS A 9 6.20 9.02 -3.42
CA LYS A 9 5.54 7.74 -3.70
C LYS A 9 6.16 6.68 -2.79
N ALA A 10 5.33 5.89 -2.13
CA ALA A 10 5.75 4.81 -1.26
C ALA A 10 5.16 3.48 -1.76
N LEU A 11 6.01 2.49 -2.05
CA LEU A 11 5.59 1.12 -2.30
C LEU A 11 5.71 0.31 -1.01
N VAL A 12 4.62 -0.31 -0.59
CA VAL A 12 4.57 -1.20 0.57
C VAL A 12 4.27 -2.61 0.08
N THR A 13 5.18 -3.55 0.29
CA THR A 13 4.96 -4.96 0.04
C THR A 13 4.40 -5.64 1.30
N GLY A 14 3.63 -6.71 1.14
CA GLY A 14 2.95 -7.35 2.27
C GLY A 14 1.92 -6.43 2.93
N ALA A 15 1.32 -5.50 2.18
CA ALA A 15 0.49 -4.39 2.66
C ALA A 15 -0.87 -4.81 3.25
N GLY A 16 -1.06 -6.07 3.63
CA GLY A 16 -2.34 -6.56 4.15
C GLY A 16 -2.69 -6.06 5.55
N ARG A 17 -1.70 -5.66 6.37
CA ARG A 17 -1.86 -5.09 7.72
C ARG A 17 -0.60 -4.28 8.06
N GLY A 18 -0.71 -3.02 8.49
CA GLY A 18 0.44 -2.26 9.02
C GLY A 18 0.54 -0.79 8.57
N ILE A 19 1.76 -0.38 8.19
CA ILE A 19 2.22 1.01 8.04
C ILE A 19 1.54 1.85 6.95
N VAL A 20 0.64 1.25 6.16
CA VAL A 20 -0.07 1.97 5.08
C VAL A 20 -0.81 3.20 5.62
N ARG A 21 -1.49 3.06 6.77
CA ARG A 21 -2.18 4.18 7.42
C ARG A 21 -1.22 5.32 7.71
N ASP A 22 -0.12 5.04 8.39
CA ASP A 22 0.85 6.06 8.81
C ASP A 22 1.44 6.79 7.60
N LEU A 23 1.69 6.08 6.50
CA LEU A 23 2.19 6.68 5.25
C LEU A 23 1.15 7.58 4.57
N VAL A 24 -0.13 7.16 4.56
CA VAL A 24 -1.24 7.97 4.06
C VAL A 24 -1.41 9.23 4.91
N GLU A 25 -1.37 9.11 6.24
CA GLU A 25 -1.45 10.24 7.17
C GLU A 25 -0.27 11.20 7.04
N CYS A 26 0.92 10.69 6.69
CA CYS A 26 2.09 11.51 6.36
C CYS A 26 1.99 12.20 4.98
N GLY A 27 0.95 11.93 4.18
CA GLY A 27 0.73 12.56 2.87
C GLY A 27 1.42 11.86 1.69
N ALA A 28 1.89 10.63 1.87
CA ALA A 28 2.49 9.86 0.77
C ALA A 28 1.44 9.34 -0.22
N GLU A 29 1.82 9.24 -1.48
CA GLU A 29 1.08 8.48 -2.49
C GLU A 29 1.46 6.99 -2.35
N VAL A 30 0.57 6.21 -1.73
CA VAL A 30 0.86 4.82 -1.35
C VAL A 30 0.43 3.83 -2.41
N TYR A 31 1.34 2.92 -2.76
CA TYR A 31 1.13 1.74 -3.58
C TYR A 31 1.24 0.50 -2.69
N ALA A 32 0.13 -0.17 -2.45
CA ALA A 32 0.02 -1.30 -1.57
C ALA A 32 0.00 -2.62 -2.35
N LEU A 33 1.02 -3.45 -2.14
CA LEU A 33 1.15 -4.76 -2.77
C LEU A 33 0.85 -5.88 -1.78
N SER A 34 -0.03 -6.80 -2.15
CA SER A 34 -0.30 -8.01 -1.37
C SER A 34 -0.76 -9.17 -2.26
N ILE A 35 -0.48 -10.40 -1.83
CA ILE A 35 -0.98 -11.61 -2.48
C ILE A 35 -2.51 -11.76 -2.30
N THR A 36 -3.04 -11.28 -1.17
CA THR A 36 -4.44 -11.47 -0.78
C THR A 36 -5.30 -10.29 -1.22
N LYS A 37 -6.09 -10.48 -2.28
CA LYS A 37 -6.99 -9.46 -2.83
C LYS A 37 -7.95 -8.85 -1.79
N ALA A 38 -8.57 -9.67 -0.94
CA ALA A 38 -9.53 -9.18 0.05
C ALA A 38 -8.92 -8.12 0.98
N ASN A 39 -7.67 -8.31 1.42
CA ASN A 39 -6.98 -7.31 2.26
C ASN A 39 -6.78 -5.99 1.50
N LEU A 40 -6.49 -6.04 0.20
CA LEU A 40 -6.33 -4.83 -0.62
C LEU A 40 -7.66 -4.13 -0.84
N ASP A 41 -8.74 -4.88 -1.07
CA ASP A 41 -10.08 -4.34 -1.26
C ASP A 41 -10.57 -3.64 0.01
N ASP A 42 -10.42 -4.28 1.18
CA ASP A 42 -10.74 -3.69 2.49
C ASP A 42 -9.94 -2.40 2.72
N MET A 43 -8.65 -2.41 2.38
CA MET A 43 -7.79 -1.25 2.58
C MET A 43 -8.08 -0.10 1.60
N LYS A 44 -8.54 -0.41 0.38
CA LYS A 44 -8.99 0.59 -0.60
C LYS A 44 -10.29 1.25 -0.17
N LEU A 45 -11.16 0.53 0.54
CA LEU A 45 -12.37 1.10 1.16
C LEU A 45 -12.00 2.04 2.30
N GLU A 46 -11.01 1.67 3.13
CA GLU A 46 -10.56 2.50 4.26
C GLU A 46 -9.79 3.75 3.79
N PHE A 47 -8.93 3.60 2.77
CA PHE A 47 -8.11 4.68 2.22
C PHE A 47 -8.31 4.80 0.69
N PRO A 48 -9.38 5.46 0.22
CA PRO A 48 -9.67 5.59 -1.21
C PRO A 48 -8.53 6.11 -2.10
N PRO A 49 -7.62 7.00 -1.64
CA PRO A 49 -6.52 7.49 -2.47
C PRO A 49 -5.41 6.48 -2.78
N ILE A 50 -5.30 5.35 -2.07
CA ILE A 50 -4.18 4.42 -2.26
C ILE A 50 -4.28 3.65 -3.58
N HIS A 51 -3.16 3.22 -4.14
CA HIS A 51 -3.12 2.30 -5.27
C HIS A 51 -2.93 0.87 -4.76
N THR A 52 -3.71 -0.09 -5.24
CA THR A 52 -3.57 -1.50 -4.83
C THR A 52 -3.00 -2.32 -5.98
N VAL A 53 -2.08 -3.23 -5.65
CA VAL A 53 -1.42 -4.14 -6.60
C VAL A 53 -1.51 -5.54 -6.03
N GLN A 54 -2.25 -6.43 -6.70
CA GLN A 54 -2.26 -7.84 -6.34
C GLN A 54 -1.15 -8.54 -7.10
N ALA A 55 -0.15 -9.06 -6.40
CA ALA A 55 0.94 -9.83 -6.99
C ALA A 55 1.53 -10.77 -5.93
N ASP A 56 1.97 -11.96 -6.37
CA ASP A 56 2.77 -12.87 -5.57
C ASP A 56 4.24 -12.72 -5.92
N LEU A 57 4.98 -11.97 -5.08
CA LEU A 57 6.42 -11.73 -5.28
C LEU A 57 7.28 -13.00 -5.21
N SER A 58 6.70 -14.14 -4.81
CA SER A 58 7.37 -15.45 -4.85
C SER A 58 7.37 -16.07 -6.25
N ASP A 59 6.47 -15.62 -7.13
CA ASP A 59 6.38 -16.02 -8.54
C ASP A 59 7.05 -14.95 -9.41
N TRP A 60 8.30 -15.19 -9.77
CA TRP A 60 9.13 -14.23 -10.52
C TRP A 60 8.63 -14.02 -11.95
N GLU A 61 8.11 -15.07 -12.57
CA GLU A 61 7.63 -15.03 -13.95
C GLU A 61 6.25 -14.37 -14.08
N ALA A 62 5.42 -14.45 -13.04
CA ALA A 62 4.10 -13.83 -13.00
C ALA A 62 4.07 -12.41 -12.39
N THR A 63 5.21 -11.90 -11.90
CA THR A 63 5.37 -10.58 -11.29
C THR A 63 6.05 -9.59 -12.24
#